data_AF-J0CQV4-F1
#
_entry.id   AF-J0CQV4-F1
#
_cell.length_a   1.000
_cell.length_b   1.000
_cell.length_c   1.000
_cell.angle_alpha   90.00
_cell.angle_beta   90.00
_cell.angle_gamma   90.00
#
_symmetry.space_group_name_H-M   'P 1'
#
loop_
_entity.id
_entity.type
_entity.pdbx_description
1 polymer ?
#
loop_
_entity_poly.entity_id
_entity_poly.type
_entity_poly.pdbx_seq_one_letter_code
_entity_poly.pdbx_strand_id
1 'polypeptide(L)'
;MTFSLADVPYAWLGAALGGAVVWKVVYELYLSPLGRQKIPGPKLLAVSNAWYQLSMLARRRTFNIHDLFEKYGPVVRVGSGVVAFRDVEIVKEIYRTHRFRKSSWYHGLTFGNIQNSFSTSDPTLHSRCRKFNAPAFRPDNLRKAGSVLNSQMDDLVMRLKTDCEGGQYIDMIQLFPRLTLDILGLTVIGARFDQIATGKDHEFAKNSHEWLLDKLL
;
A
#
# COMPACT_ATOMS: atom_id res chain seq x y z
N MET A 1 33.35 25.12 -28.49
CA MET A 1 33.93 24.62 -27.23
C MET A 1 33.05 23.49 -26.71
N THR A 2 33.34 22.27 -27.13
CA THR A 2 32.66 21.07 -26.63
C THR A 2 33.41 20.61 -25.38
N PHE A 3 32.86 20.89 -24.20
CA PHE A 3 33.38 20.33 -22.95
C PHE A 3 33.22 18.81 -23.00
N SER A 4 34.34 18.10 -23.17
CA SER A 4 34.38 16.64 -23.11
C SER A 4 34.31 16.20 -21.64
N LEU A 5 33.35 15.33 -21.30
CA LEU A 5 33.22 14.77 -19.95
C LEU A 5 34.41 13.89 -19.54
N ALA A 6 35.34 13.60 -20.45
CA ALA A 6 36.52 12.75 -20.23
C ALA A 6 37.65 13.43 -19.45
N ASP A 7 37.66 14.77 -19.36
CA ASP A 7 38.76 15.53 -18.73
C ASP A 7 38.51 15.89 -17.26
N VAL A 8 37.37 15.46 -16.68
CA VAL A 8 37.07 15.71 -15.26
C VAL A 8 37.84 14.68 -14.42
N PRO A 9 38.82 15.09 -13.60
CA PRO A 9 39.56 14.14 -12.78
C PRO A 9 38.60 13.48 -11.80
N TYR A 10 38.57 12.15 -11.75
CA TYR A 10 37.69 11.36 -10.87
C TYR A 10 37.75 11.80 -9.40
N ALA A 11 38.86 12.40 -8.98
CA ALA A 11 39.02 13.03 -7.67
C ALA A 11 38.04 14.19 -7.39
N TRP A 12 37.74 15.05 -8.38
CA TRP A 12 36.77 16.14 -8.24
C TRP A 12 35.34 15.62 -8.18
N LEU A 13 35.04 14.55 -8.93
CA LEU A 13 33.75 13.87 -8.83
C LEU A 13 33.56 13.23 -7.44
N GLY A 14 34.60 12.60 -6.90
CA GLY A 14 34.59 12.04 -5.54
C GLY A 14 34.40 13.12 -4.47
N ALA A 15 35.13 14.24 -4.57
CA ALA A 15 35.00 15.37 -3.65
C ALA A 15 33.61 16.03 -3.73
N ALA A 16 33.06 16.20 -4.94
CA ALA A 16 31.72 16.74 -5.14
C ALA A 16 30.63 15.83 -4.56
N LEU A 17 30.74 14.51 -4.78
CA LEU A 17 29.84 13.51 -4.19
C LEU A 17 29.93 13.52 -2.65
N GLY A 18 31.14 13.52 -2.10
CA GLY A 18 31.35 13.58 -0.65
C GLY A 18 30.74 14.86 -0.04
N GLY A 19 30.99 16.01 -0.67
CA GLY A 19 30.41 17.29 -0.27
C GLY A 19 28.88 17.29 -0.33
N ALA A 20 28.29 16.72 -1.39
CA ALA A 20 26.84 16.61 -1.53
C ALA A 20 26.21 15.71 -0.45
N VAL A 21 26.87 14.60 -0.08
CA VAL A 21 26.40 13.71 1.00
C VAL A 21 26.45 14.42 2.35
N VAL A 22 27.56 15.08 2.67
CA VAL A 22 27.70 15.84 3.93
C VAL A 22 26.66 16.96 4.00
N TRP A 23 26.49 17.71 2.91
CA TRP A 23 25.46 18.75 2.82
C TRP A 23 24.06 18.18 3.06
N LYS A 24 23.72 17.06 2.43
CA LYS A 24 22.43 16.38 2.64
C LYS A 24 22.23 15.96 4.09
N VAL A 25 23.25 15.39 4.74
CA VAL A 25 23.19 14.99 6.17
C VAL A 25 22.91 16.21 7.06
N VAL A 26 23.67 17.28 6.89
CA VAL A 26 23.51 18.51 7.68
C VAL A 26 22.14 19.14 7.43
N TYR A 27 21.73 19.18 6.17
CA TYR A 27 20.43 19.70 5.78
C TYR A 27 19.30 18.90 6.43
N GLU A 28 19.29 17.58 6.28
CA GLU A 28 18.22 16.73 6.80
C GLU A 28 18.10 16.74 8.32
N LEU A 29 19.23 16.80 9.02
CA LEU A 29 19.25 16.78 10.49
C LEU A 29 18.91 18.13 11.11
N TYR A 30 19.37 19.24 10.54
CA TYR A 30 19.30 20.55 11.20
C TYR A 30 18.51 21.60 10.42
N LEU A 31 18.61 21.63 9.09
CA LEU A 31 18.01 22.70 8.29
C LEU A 31 16.64 22.34 7.73
N SER A 32 16.31 21.05 7.64
CA SER A 32 15.02 20.58 7.16
C SER A 32 13.91 21.01 8.11
N PRO A 33 12.67 21.22 7.62
CA PRO A 33 11.54 21.56 8.47
C PRO A 33 11.34 20.58 9.63
N LEU A 34 11.54 19.28 9.37
CA LEU A 34 11.41 18.21 10.36
C LEU A 34 12.59 18.20 11.36
N GLY A 35 13.81 18.51 10.90
CA GLY A 35 14.99 18.65 11.76
C GLY A 35 14.87 19.83 12.72
N ARG A 36 14.36 20.97 12.23
CA ARG A 36 14.10 22.17 13.04
C ARG A 36 13.04 21.95 14.11
N GLN A 37 12.01 21.16 13.80
CA GLN A 37 10.98 20.74 14.75
C GLN A 37 11.49 19.71 15.79
N LYS A 38 12.72 19.21 15.64
CA LYS A 38 13.34 18.23 16.55
C LYS A 38 12.48 17.00 16.79
N ILE A 39 11.84 16.50 15.73
CA ILE A 39 11.02 15.28 15.80
C ILE A 39 11.91 14.11 16.25
N PRO A 40 11.53 13.35 17.29
CA PRO A 40 12.37 12.28 17.81
C PRO A 40 12.44 11.11 16.82
N GLY A 41 13.57 10.41 16.82
CA GLY A 41 13.83 9.27 15.96
C GLY A 41 15.33 9.04 15.73
N PRO A 42 15.72 7.89 15.16
CA PRO A 42 17.13 7.62 14.89
C PRO A 42 17.66 8.54 13.79
N LYS A 43 18.80 9.21 14.06
CA LYS A 43 19.42 10.18 13.13
C LYS A 43 19.79 9.57 11.78
N LEU A 44 20.13 8.28 11.74
CA LEU A 44 20.43 7.57 10.48
C LEU A 44 19.20 7.49 9.57
N LEU A 45 18.00 7.32 10.14
CA LEU A 45 16.74 7.28 9.38
C LEU A 45 16.34 8.66 8.88
N ALA A 46 16.70 9.71 9.62
CA ALA A 46 16.42 11.08 9.20
C ALA A 46 17.07 11.44 7.86
N VAL A 47 18.24 10.86 7.56
CA VAL A 47 19.05 11.19 6.37
C VAL A 47 18.66 10.36 5.14
N SER A 48 18.19 9.13 5.33
CA SER A 48 17.95 8.18 4.24
C SER A 48 16.72 7.31 4.46
N ASN A 49 15.98 7.07 3.37
CA ASN A 49 14.84 6.16 3.34
C ASN A 49 15.25 4.69 3.12
N ALA A 50 16.55 4.38 3.00
CA ALA A 50 17.04 3.03 2.72
C ALA A 50 16.55 2.01 3.77
N TRP A 51 16.63 2.35 5.06
CA TRP A 51 16.13 1.48 6.12
C TRP A 51 14.63 1.22 6.03
N TYR A 52 13.85 2.24 5.65
CA TYR A 52 12.40 2.12 5.47
C TYR A 52 12.08 1.14 4.33
N GLN A 53 12.81 1.24 3.20
CA GLN A 53 12.67 0.34 2.07
C GLN A 53 13.14 -1.08 2.41
N LEU A 54 14.29 -1.23 3.07
CA LEU A 54 14.79 -2.53 3.51
C LEU A 54 13.83 -3.21 4.50
N SER A 55 13.22 -2.44 5.40
CA SER A 55 12.20 -2.97 6.32
C SER A 55 10.93 -3.43 5.59
N MET A 56 10.58 -2.77 4.48
CA MET A 56 9.48 -3.19 3.61
C MET A 56 9.82 -4.49 2.88
N LEU A 57 11.01 -4.59 2.27
CA LEU A 57 11.50 -5.80 1.60
C LEU A 57 11.63 -6.99 2.57
N ALA A 58 12.08 -6.72 3.81
CA ALA A 58 12.18 -7.72 4.87
C ALA A 58 10.81 -8.10 5.48
N ARG A 59 9.70 -7.51 5.02
CA ARG A 59 8.34 -7.71 5.55
C ARG A 59 8.20 -7.43 7.06
N ARG A 60 9.09 -6.60 7.62
CA ARG A 60 9.12 -6.25 9.05
C ARG A 60 8.80 -4.78 9.35
N ARG A 61 8.43 -4.00 8.33
CA ARG A 61 8.15 -2.56 8.46
C ARG A 61 7.22 -2.22 9.64
N THR A 62 6.11 -2.95 9.79
CA THR A 62 5.14 -2.67 10.86
C THR A 62 5.74 -2.87 12.25
N PHE A 63 6.45 -3.99 12.46
CA PHE A 63 7.13 -4.28 13.73
C PHE A 63 8.25 -3.28 14.01
N ASN A 64 9.09 -2.98 13.02
CA ASN A 64 10.18 -2.03 13.16
C ASN A 64 9.67 -0.62 13.50
N ILE A 65 8.58 -0.17 12.89
CA ILE A 65 7.95 1.12 13.23
C ILE A 65 7.36 1.06 14.64
N HIS A 66 6.74 -0.05 15.04
CA HIS A 66 6.24 -0.25 16.40
C HIS A 66 7.35 -0.17 17.45
N ASP A 67 8.52 -0.78 17.21
CA ASP A 67 9.65 -0.70 18.13
C ASP A 67 10.20 0.72 18.27
N LEU A 68 10.24 1.47 17.16
CA LEU A 68 10.62 2.89 17.18
C LEU A 68 9.64 3.72 18.00
N PHE A 69 8.37 3.40 17.86
CA PHE A 69 7.28 3.96 18.61
C PHE A 69 7.46 3.70 20.12
N GLU A 70 7.75 2.47 20.54
CA GLU A 70 8.03 2.14 21.95
C GLU A 70 9.23 2.93 22.51
N LYS A 71 10.24 3.18 21.68
CA LYS A 71 11.48 3.86 22.10
C LYS A 71 11.39 5.39 22.12
N TYR A 72 10.71 5.99 21.15
CA TYR A 72 10.74 7.44 20.90
C TYR A 72 9.41 8.14 21.15
N GLY A 73 8.34 7.40 21.43
CA GLY A 73 7.02 7.94 21.74
C GLY A 73 6.02 7.89 20.57
N PRO A 74 4.93 8.67 20.61
CA PRO A 74 3.82 8.57 19.65
C PRO A 74 4.10 9.22 18.29
N VAL A 75 5.15 10.04 18.15
CA VAL A 75 5.51 10.71 16.90
C VAL A 75 6.97 10.44 16.61
N VAL A 76 7.28 9.76 15.50
CA VAL A 76 8.66 9.34 15.22
C VAL A 76 9.03 9.60 13.77
N ARG A 77 10.23 10.17 13.56
CA ARG A 77 10.81 10.32 12.23
C ARG A 77 11.42 8.99 11.78
N VAL A 78 10.88 8.43 10.68
CA VAL A 78 11.26 7.11 10.14
C VAL A 78 11.98 7.19 8.78
N GLY A 79 12.15 8.40 8.24
CA GLY A 79 12.80 8.65 6.96
C GLY A 79 13.16 10.13 6.73
N SER A 80 13.80 10.39 5.59
CA SER A 80 13.89 11.74 5.00
C SER A 80 12.50 12.13 4.50
N GLY A 81 11.91 13.14 5.15
CA GLY A 81 10.55 13.59 4.86
C GLY A 81 9.42 12.66 5.36
N VAL A 82 9.72 11.59 6.11
CA VAL A 82 8.73 10.60 6.54
C VAL A 82 8.60 10.58 8.06
N VAL A 83 7.38 10.81 8.55
CA VAL A 83 7.02 10.78 9.97
C VAL A 83 5.89 9.78 10.17
N ALA A 84 6.03 8.95 11.20
CA ALA A 84 5.01 8.03 11.65
C ALA A 84 4.32 8.60 12.90
N PHE A 85 3.00 8.46 12.96
CA PHE A 85 2.17 8.92 14.07
C PHE A 85 1.40 7.75 14.69
N ARG A 86 1.31 7.73 16.01
CA ARG A 86 0.53 6.80 16.83
C ARG A 86 -0.38 7.58 17.77
N ASP A 87 -1.22 8.42 17.19
CA ASP A 87 -2.15 9.29 17.89
C ASP A 87 -3.46 9.40 17.10
N VAL A 88 -4.59 9.18 17.77
CA VAL A 88 -5.91 9.14 17.14
C VAL A 88 -6.37 10.52 16.67
N GLU A 89 -6.06 11.58 17.42
CA GLU A 89 -6.46 12.95 17.07
C GLU A 89 -5.67 13.46 15.87
N ILE A 90 -4.37 13.16 15.80
CA ILE A 90 -3.55 13.47 14.60
C ILE A 90 -4.10 12.73 13.37
N VAL A 91 -4.43 11.44 13.51
CA VAL A 91 -5.01 10.66 12.41
C VAL A 91 -6.32 11.28 11.93
N LYS A 92 -7.22 11.66 12.85
CA LYS A 92 -8.48 12.36 12.50
C LYS A 92 -8.22 13.67 11.76
N GLU A 93 -7.26 14.48 12.22
CA GLU A 93 -6.93 15.76 11.58
C GLU A 93 -6.43 15.57 10.14
N ILE A 94 -5.55 14.59 9.94
CA ILE A 94 -5.00 14.23 8.61
C ILE A 94 -6.14 13.84 7.66
N TYR A 95 -7.05 12.96 8.08
CA TYR A 95 -8.12 12.46 7.22
C TYR A 95 -9.29 13.44 7.04
N ARG A 96 -9.48 14.40 7.95
CA ARG A 96 -10.52 15.44 7.85
C ARG A 96 -10.17 16.52 6.83
N THR A 97 -8.89 16.73 6.57
CA THR A 97 -8.41 17.90 5.82
C THR A 97 -7.86 17.51 4.45
N HIS A 98 -8.20 18.25 3.39
CA HIS A 98 -7.65 18.02 2.04
C HIS A 98 -6.22 18.57 1.83
N ARG A 99 -5.57 19.03 2.91
CA ARG A 99 -4.19 19.55 2.89
C ARG A 99 -3.16 18.43 2.70
N PHE A 100 -3.45 17.24 3.22
CA PHE A 100 -2.57 16.08 3.13
C PHE A 100 -2.97 15.22 1.93
N ARG A 101 -2.26 15.39 0.81
CA ARG A 101 -2.49 14.60 -0.40
C ARG A 101 -1.75 13.26 -0.32
N LYS A 102 -2.30 12.25 -1.00
CA LYS A 102 -1.63 10.96 -1.18
C LYS A 102 -0.28 11.16 -1.88
N SER A 103 0.73 10.38 -1.50
CA SER A 103 2.04 10.46 -2.11
C SER A 103 2.01 9.97 -3.56
N SER A 104 3.04 10.33 -4.33
CA SER A 104 3.24 9.85 -5.70
C SER A 104 3.38 8.32 -5.81
N TRP A 105 3.66 7.62 -4.70
CA TRP A 105 3.66 6.15 -4.64
C TRP A 105 2.34 5.55 -5.15
N TYR A 106 1.20 6.22 -4.88
CA TYR A 106 -0.11 5.77 -5.34
C TYR A 106 -0.27 5.79 -6.86
N HIS A 107 0.56 6.54 -7.60
CA HIS A 107 0.53 6.55 -9.06
C HIS A 107 0.99 5.22 -9.67
N GLY A 108 1.74 4.39 -8.94
CA GLY A 108 2.08 3.03 -9.38
C GLY A 108 0.85 2.09 -9.43
N LEU A 109 -0.25 2.47 -8.79
CA LEU A 109 -1.46 1.65 -8.63
C LEU A 109 -2.58 2.07 -9.60
N THR A 110 -2.18 2.61 -10.75
CA THR A 110 -3.07 2.91 -11.87
C THR A 110 -3.20 1.72 -12.80
N PHE A 111 -4.39 1.51 -13.36
CA PHE A 111 -4.61 0.55 -14.43
C PHE A 111 -4.54 1.28 -15.77
N GLY A 112 -3.65 0.86 -16.67
CA GLY A 112 -3.47 1.51 -17.97
C GLY A 112 -3.10 3.00 -17.89
N ASN A 113 -2.37 3.43 -16.86
CA ASN A 113 -2.05 4.84 -16.56
C ASN A 113 -3.28 5.73 -16.28
N ILE A 114 -4.44 5.14 -16.02
CA ILE A 114 -5.67 5.88 -15.66
C ILE A 114 -5.77 5.97 -14.14
N GLN A 115 -5.89 7.19 -13.62
CA GLN A 115 -6.14 7.42 -12.21
C GLN A 115 -7.54 6.93 -11.81
N ASN A 116 -7.59 6.20 -10.68
CA ASN A 116 -8.82 5.66 -10.12
C ASN A 116 -9.04 6.21 -8.70
N SER A 117 -10.16 5.86 -8.05
CA SER A 117 -10.48 6.29 -6.68
C SER A 117 -9.37 6.02 -5.68
N PHE A 118 -8.60 4.95 -5.88
CA PHE A 118 -7.54 4.55 -4.98
C PHE A 118 -6.22 5.28 -5.28
N SER A 119 -5.83 5.42 -6.55
CA SER A 119 -4.54 5.98 -6.97
C SER A 119 -4.47 7.51 -7.11
N THR A 120 -5.61 8.19 -7.27
CA THR A 120 -5.60 9.65 -7.46
C THR A 120 -5.19 10.40 -6.18
N SER A 121 -4.32 11.40 -6.35
CA SER A 121 -3.90 12.34 -5.30
C SER A 121 -4.70 13.66 -5.34
N ASP A 122 -5.54 13.86 -6.36
CA ASP A 122 -6.43 15.02 -6.52
C ASP A 122 -7.75 14.81 -5.76
N PRO A 123 -8.06 15.66 -4.75
CA PRO A 123 -9.32 15.58 -4.01
C PRO A 123 -10.58 15.74 -4.89
N THR A 124 -10.50 16.51 -5.97
CA THR A 124 -11.66 16.78 -6.84
C THR A 124 -11.99 15.55 -7.68
N LEU A 125 -10.99 14.95 -8.34
CA LEU A 125 -11.13 13.69 -9.06
C LEU A 125 -11.57 12.57 -8.12
N HIS A 126 -10.96 12.46 -6.93
CA HIS A 126 -11.35 11.51 -5.91
C HIS A 126 -12.83 11.64 -5.53
N SER A 127 -13.30 12.87 -5.29
CA SER A 127 -14.71 13.14 -4.96
C SER A 127 -15.66 12.70 -6.07
N ARG A 128 -15.31 12.97 -7.34
CA ARG A 128 -16.08 12.52 -8.50
C ARG A 128 -16.16 11.00 -8.59
N CYS A 129 -15.03 10.29 -8.45
CA CYS A 129 -15.01 8.82 -8.48
C CYS A 129 -15.78 8.22 -7.29
N ARG A 130 -15.65 8.81 -6.09
CA ARG A 130 -16.43 8.39 -4.92
C ARG A 130 -17.93 8.55 -5.16
N LYS A 131 -18.37 9.68 -5.72
CA LYS A 131 -19.78 9.94 -6.02
C LYS A 131 -20.35 8.90 -7.01
N PHE A 132 -19.55 8.48 -7.99
CA PHE A 132 -19.93 7.42 -8.93
C PHE A 132 -20.11 6.05 -8.25
N ASN A 133 -19.22 5.69 -7.32
CA ASN A 133 -19.26 4.39 -6.62
C ASN A 133 -20.25 4.35 -5.44
N ALA A 134 -20.59 5.49 -4.84
CA ALA A 134 -21.43 5.57 -3.64
C ALA A 134 -22.79 4.84 -3.74
N PRO A 135 -23.51 4.82 -4.88
CA PRO A 135 -24.77 4.08 -5.01
C PRO A 135 -24.64 2.58 -4.73
N ALA A 136 -23.51 1.95 -5.06
CA ALA A 136 -23.28 0.52 -4.82
C ALA A 136 -23.32 0.16 -3.33
N PHE A 137 -22.95 1.11 -2.46
CA PHE A 137 -22.90 0.93 -1.01
C PHE A 137 -24.15 1.43 -0.28
N ARG A 138 -25.25 1.73 -1.00
CA ARG A 138 -26.53 2.06 -0.37
C ARG A 138 -27.15 0.83 0.29
N PRO A 139 -27.83 0.95 1.44
CA PRO A 139 -28.41 -0.19 2.16
C PRO A 139 -29.25 -1.13 1.29
N ASP A 140 -30.08 -0.60 0.39
CA ASP A 140 -30.91 -1.41 -0.50
C ASP A 140 -30.09 -2.22 -1.51
N ASN A 141 -28.99 -1.66 -2.02
CA ASN A 141 -28.10 -2.36 -2.95
C ASN A 141 -27.23 -3.38 -2.22
N LEU A 142 -26.78 -3.08 -1.01
CA LEU A 142 -26.11 -4.05 -0.14
C LEU A 142 -27.02 -5.24 0.20
N ARG A 143 -28.31 -5.00 0.44
CA ARG A 143 -29.28 -6.08 0.68
C ARG A 143 -29.42 -7.01 -0.52
N LYS A 144 -29.36 -6.48 -1.75
CA LYS A 144 -29.35 -7.30 -2.98
C LYS A 144 -28.08 -8.14 -3.09
N ALA A 145 -26.93 -7.62 -2.69
CA ALA A 145 -25.69 -8.41 -2.63
C ALA A 145 -25.77 -9.50 -1.56
N GLY A 146 -26.53 -9.31 -0.48
CA GLY A 146 -26.67 -10.28 0.60
C GLY A 146 -27.14 -11.67 0.15
N SER A 147 -28.05 -11.78 -0.82
CA SER A 147 -28.47 -13.07 -1.34
C SER A 147 -27.34 -13.81 -2.09
N VAL A 148 -26.50 -13.07 -2.81
CA VAL A 148 -25.30 -13.60 -3.46
C VAL A 148 -24.28 -14.06 -2.41
N LEU A 149 -24.07 -13.28 -1.35
CA LEU A 149 -23.18 -13.70 -0.26
C LEU A 149 -23.68 -15.00 0.37
N ASN A 150 -24.97 -15.11 0.68
CA ASN A 150 -25.53 -16.32 1.29
C ASN A 150 -25.30 -17.55 0.42
N SER A 151 -25.56 -17.47 -0.90
CA SER A 151 -25.34 -18.61 -1.79
C SER A 151 -23.86 -19.01 -1.87
N GLN A 152 -22.94 -18.04 -1.92
CA GLN A 152 -21.50 -18.34 -1.91
C GLN A 152 -21.01 -18.90 -0.57
N MET A 153 -21.65 -18.55 0.54
CA MET A 153 -21.39 -19.14 1.85
C MET A 153 -21.91 -20.58 1.93
N ASP A 154 -23.06 -20.88 1.33
CA ASP A 154 -23.56 -22.25 1.23
C ASP A 154 -22.60 -23.12 0.41
N ASP A 155 -22.11 -22.61 -0.73
CA ASP A 155 -21.09 -23.27 -1.56
C ASP A 155 -19.80 -23.53 -0.78
N LEU A 156 -19.35 -22.55 0.03
CA LEU A 156 -18.19 -22.68 0.90
C LEU A 156 -18.38 -23.78 1.95
N VAL A 157 -19.53 -23.81 2.64
CA VAL A 157 -19.82 -24.82 3.66
C VAL A 157 -19.87 -26.21 3.05
N MET A 158 -20.51 -26.35 1.89
CA MET A 158 -20.53 -27.62 1.16
C MET A 158 -19.12 -28.05 0.78
N ARG A 159 -18.29 -27.13 0.30
CA ARG A 159 -16.90 -27.41 -0.05
C ARG A 159 -16.07 -27.85 1.15
N LEU A 160 -16.21 -27.16 2.28
CA LEU A 160 -15.52 -27.52 3.52
C LEU A 160 -15.94 -28.90 4.03
N LYS A 161 -17.22 -29.27 3.89
CA LYS A 161 -17.68 -30.62 4.24
C LYS A 161 -17.00 -31.67 3.36
N THR A 162 -17.06 -31.52 2.05
CA THR A 162 -16.48 -32.47 1.09
C THR A 162 -14.97 -32.58 1.24
N ASP A 163 -14.26 -31.46 1.36
CA ASP A 163 -12.79 -31.45 1.40
C ASP A 163 -12.25 -31.87 2.77
N CYS A 164 -13.01 -31.76 3.87
CA CYS A 164 -12.63 -32.27 5.19
C CYS A 164 -13.05 -33.73 5.40
N GLU A 165 -13.85 -34.33 4.52
CA GLU A 165 -14.20 -35.75 4.61
C GLU A 165 -12.93 -36.61 4.63
N GLY A 166 -12.82 -37.49 5.63
CA GLY A 166 -11.62 -38.32 5.83
C GLY A 166 -10.46 -37.63 6.54
N GLY A 167 -10.65 -36.43 7.11
CA GLY A 167 -9.65 -35.77 7.96
C GLY A 167 -8.55 -35.04 7.21
N GLN A 168 -8.80 -34.67 5.96
CA GLN A 168 -7.88 -33.86 5.16
C GLN A 168 -7.83 -32.41 5.66
N TYR A 169 -6.68 -31.76 5.48
CA TYR A 169 -6.48 -30.35 5.85
C TYR A 169 -6.77 -29.44 4.67
N ILE A 170 -7.42 -28.31 4.94
CA ILE A 170 -7.72 -27.30 3.92
C ILE A 170 -6.86 -26.06 4.16
N ASP A 171 -6.22 -25.59 3.08
CA ASP A 171 -5.49 -24.32 3.09
C ASP A 171 -6.46 -23.14 2.99
N MET A 172 -6.77 -22.54 4.15
CA MET A 172 -7.65 -21.37 4.23
C MET A 172 -7.07 -20.15 3.52
N ILE A 173 -5.73 -20.07 3.36
CA ILE A 173 -5.08 -18.96 2.65
C ILE A 173 -5.44 -18.98 1.16
N GLN A 174 -5.69 -20.16 0.59
CA GLN A 174 -6.19 -20.29 -0.79
C GLN A 174 -7.70 -20.19 -0.89
N LEU A 175 -8.43 -20.67 0.12
CA LEU A 175 -9.89 -20.73 0.09
C LEU A 175 -10.55 -19.33 0.14
N PHE A 176 -10.08 -18.44 1.03
CA PHE A 176 -10.68 -17.11 1.20
C PHE A 176 -10.54 -16.19 -0.03
N PRO A 177 -9.39 -16.16 -0.74
CA PRO A 177 -9.28 -15.43 -2.00
C PRO A 177 -10.26 -15.94 -3.07
N ARG A 178 -10.46 -17.26 -3.18
CA ARG A 178 -11.45 -17.86 -4.11
C ARG A 178 -12.86 -17.38 -3.80
N LEU A 179 -13.26 -17.47 -2.53
CA LEU A 179 -14.56 -17.00 -2.06
C LEU A 179 -14.74 -15.50 -2.35
N THR A 180 -13.71 -14.70 -2.05
CA THR A 180 -13.75 -13.26 -2.26
C THR A 180 -13.94 -12.94 -3.74
N LEU A 181 -13.25 -13.65 -4.63
CA LEU A 181 -13.36 -13.41 -6.05
C LEU A 181 -14.68 -13.89 -6.64
N ASP A 182 -15.25 -15.00 -6.17
CA ASP A 182 -16.59 -15.44 -6.59
C ASP A 182 -17.68 -14.44 -6.16
N ILE A 183 -17.61 -13.93 -4.92
CA ILE A 183 -18.52 -12.89 -4.43
C ILE A 183 -18.36 -11.60 -5.25
N LEU A 184 -17.12 -11.15 -5.48
CA LEU A 184 -16.85 -9.94 -6.28
C LEU A 184 -17.25 -10.12 -7.75
N GLY A 185 -17.01 -11.29 -8.33
CA GLY A 185 -17.41 -11.62 -9.69
C GLY A 185 -18.90 -11.44 -9.88
N LEU A 186 -19.71 -12.00 -8.97
CA LEU A 186 -21.15 -11.90 -9.05
C LEU A 186 -21.68 -10.49 -8.72
N THR A 187 -21.13 -9.82 -7.71
CA THR A 187 -21.64 -8.52 -7.23
C THR A 187 -21.16 -7.32 -8.03
N VAL A 188 -19.95 -7.36 -8.59
CA VAL A 188 -19.32 -6.24 -9.31
C VAL A 188 -19.34 -6.46 -10.82
N ILE A 189 -19.01 -7.67 -11.28
CA ILE A 189 -18.85 -7.98 -12.71
C ILE A 189 -20.14 -8.61 -13.29
N GLY A 190 -20.97 -9.23 -12.45
CA GLY A 190 -22.13 -10.01 -12.88
C GLY A 190 -21.76 -11.36 -13.49
N ALA A 191 -20.56 -11.87 -13.21
CA ALA A 191 -20.03 -13.12 -13.75
C ALA A 191 -19.75 -14.15 -12.64
N ARG A 192 -20.00 -15.43 -12.92
CA ARG A 192 -19.62 -16.54 -12.05
C ARG A 192 -18.23 -17.03 -12.44
N PHE A 193 -17.31 -17.06 -11.46
CA PHE A 193 -16.00 -17.69 -11.64
C PHE A 193 -15.98 -19.13 -11.10
N ASP A 194 -16.93 -19.46 -10.21
CA ASP A 194 -17.16 -20.79 -9.62
C ASP A 194 -15.86 -21.43 -9.06
N GLN A 195 -14.98 -20.61 -8.45
CA GLN A 195 -13.70 -21.07 -7.91
C GLN A 195 -13.87 -21.94 -6.67
N ILE A 196 -14.86 -21.66 -5.83
CA ILE A 196 -15.20 -22.49 -4.68
C ILE A 196 -15.73 -23.86 -5.09
N ALA A 197 -16.61 -23.90 -6.10
CA ALA A 197 -17.15 -25.15 -6.62
C ALA A 197 -16.09 -25.99 -7.33
N THR A 198 -15.30 -25.38 -8.22
CA THR A 198 -14.27 -26.10 -9.01
C THR A 198 -13.00 -26.39 -8.23
N GLY A 199 -12.70 -25.59 -7.19
CA GLY A 199 -11.46 -25.67 -6.42
C GLY A 199 -10.23 -25.20 -7.19
N LYS A 200 -10.43 -24.56 -8.34
CA LYS A 200 -9.37 -24.09 -9.23
C LYS A 200 -9.47 -22.58 -9.36
N ASP A 201 -8.31 -21.94 -9.37
CA ASP A 201 -8.25 -20.49 -9.57
C ASP A 201 -8.60 -20.16 -11.03
N HIS A 202 -9.56 -19.26 -11.21
CA HIS A 202 -9.89 -18.72 -12.53
C HIS A 202 -8.72 -17.90 -13.08
N GLU A 203 -8.56 -17.85 -14.40
CA GLU A 203 -7.46 -17.15 -15.08
C GLU A 203 -7.37 -15.66 -14.68
N PHE A 204 -8.54 -15.03 -14.50
CA PHE A 204 -8.62 -13.66 -13.98
C PHE A 204 -7.90 -13.48 -12.64
N ALA A 205 -8.00 -14.44 -11.72
CA ALA A 205 -7.35 -14.36 -10.41
C ALA A 205 -5.83 -14.44 -10.56
N LYS A 206 -5.36 -15.36 -11.41
CA LYS A 206 -3.93 -15.58 -11.67
C LYS A 206 -3.29 -14.33 -12.29
N ASN A 207 -3.90 -13.80 -13.34
CA ASN A 207 -3.42 -12.61 -14.04
C ASN A 207 -3.43 -11.38 -13.11
N SER A 208 -4.45 -11.26 -12.24
CA SER A 208 -4.52 -10.16 -11.27
C SER A 208 -3.43 -10.26 -10.20
N HIS A 209 -3.11 -11.47 -9.74
CA HIS A 209 -2.05 -11.71 -8.77
C HIS A 209 -0.68 -11.38 -9.35
N GLU A 210 -0.39 -11.86 -10.57
CA GLU A 210 0.86 -11.55 -11.29
C GLU A 210 1.02 -10.04 -11.52
N TRP A 211 -0.05 -9.37 -11.97
CA TRP A 211 -0.05 -7.92 -12.12
C TRP A 211 0.24 -7.17 -10.81
N LEU A 212 -0.35 -7.62 -9.69
CA LEU A 212 -0.08 -7.01 -8.38
C LEU A 212 1.38 -7.21 -7.96
N LEU A 213 1.96 -8.38 -8.20
CA LEU A 213 3.35 -8.66 -7.88
C LEU A 213 4.30 -7.80 -8.72
N ASP A 214 4.06 -7.65 -10.02
CA ASP A 214 4.84 -6.78 -10.93
C ASP A 214 4.82 -5.30 -10.49
N LYS A 215 3.72 -4.84 -9.88
CA LYS A 215 3.59 -3.45 -9.42
C LYS A 215 4.11 -3.19 -8.01
N LEU A 216 4.17 -4.23 -7.17
CA LEU A 216 4.54 -4.10 -5.75
C LEU A 216 6.01 -4.45 -5.48
N LEU A 217 6.65 -5.23 -6.36
CA LEU A 217 8.07 -5.57 -6.34
C LEU A 217 8.87 -4.66 -7.27
#